data_AF-A0A6N8ZBW7-F1
#
_entry.id   AF-A0A6N8ZBW7-F1
#
_cell.length_a   1.000
_cell.length_b   1.000
_cell.length_c   1.000
_cell.angle_alpha   90.00
_cell.angle_beta   90.00
_cell.angle_gamma   90.00
#
_symmetry.space_group_name_H-M   'P 1'
#
loop_
_entity.id
_entity.type
_entity.pdbx_description
1 polymer ?
#
loop_
_entity_poly.entity_id
_entity_poly.type
_entity_poly.pdbx_seq_one_letter_code
_entity_poly.pdbx_strand_id
1 'polypeptide(L)'
;MTISQIRRRIDALKRRFAPELAIVKLRPIAESVADEWDTDNPPEPGDVIQRVVKAGFRLNTFTRLSRYLNDTRRAGKVPYPNTMVLALLPWAEHDRYLPLLRWDLPDPAP
;
A
#
# COMPACT_ATOMS: atom_id res chain seq x y z
N MET A 1 -31.53 -11.45 -16.63
CA MET A 1 -30.56 -10.63 -15.88
C MET A 1 -30.18 -9.44 -16.75
N THR A 2 -30.37 -8.21 -16.28
CA THR A 2 -30.14 -6.99 -17.08
C THR A 2 -28.75 -6.39 -16.82
N ILE A 3 -28.22 -5.61 -17.77
CA ILE A 3 -26.93 -4.91 -17.62
C ILE A 3 -26.90 -4.06 -16.34
N SER A 4 -28.03 -3.45 -15.97
CA SER A 4 -28.19 -2.68 -14.73
C SER A 4 -28.04 -3.54 -13.46
N GLN A 5 -28.51 -4.79 -13.47
CA GLN A 5 -28.34 -5.73 -12.35
C GLN A 5 -26.89 -6.20 -12.23
N ILE A 6 -26.20 -6.40 -13.36
CA ILE A 6 -24.76 -6.75 -13.37
C ILE A 6 -23.94 -5.60 -12.77
N ARG A 7 -24.15 -4.34 -13.21
CA ARG A 7 -23.44 -3.17 -12.68
C ARG A 7 -23.64 -3.01 -11.16
N ARG A 8 -24.88 -3.12 -10.68
CA ARG A 8 -25.18 -3.05 -9.23
C ARG A 8 -24.47 -4.15 -8.43
N ARG A 9 -24.41 -5.38 -8.94
CA ARG A 9 -23.68 -6.48 -8.29
C ARG A 9 -22.18 -6.22 -8.28
N ILE A 10 -21.61 -5.72 -9.37
CA ILE A 10 -20.19 -5.33 -9.44
C ILE A 10 -19.88 -4.21 -8.44
N ASP A 11 -20.72 -3.18 -8.35
CA ASP A 11 -20.50 -2.08 -7.40
C ASP A 11 -20.64 -2.54 -5.95
N ALA A 12 -21.57 -3.44 -5.66
CA ALA A 12 -21.70 -4.06 -4.35
C ALA A 12 -20.45 -4.87 -3.99
N LEU A 13 -19.89 -5.64 -4.94
CA LEU A 13 -18.63 -6.37 -4.75
C LEU A 13 -17.45 -5.40 -4.54
N LYS A 14 -17.32 -4.36 -5.36
CA LYS A 14 -16.28 -3.33 -5.21
C LYS A 14 -16.32 -2.66 -3.85
N ARG A 15 -17.52 -2.36 -3.33
CA ARG A 15 -17.69 -1.78 -1.99
C ARG A 15 -17.32 -2.78 -0.90
N ARG A 16 -17.76 -4.04 -1.04
CA ARG A 16 -17.48 -5.11 -0.07
C ARG A 16 -15.99 -5.41 0.06
N PHE A 17 -15.26 -5.38 -1.05
CA PHE A 17 -13.83 -5.69 -1.13
C PHE A 17 -12.95 -4.45 -1.30
N ALA A 18 -13.48 -3.24 -1.06
CA ALA A 18 -12.73 -2.01 -1.22
C ALA A 18 -11.45 -1.98 -0.36
N PRO A 19 -11.47 -2.47 0.90
CA PRO A 19 -10.26 -2.56 1.72
C PRO A 19 -9.20 -3.49 1.14
N GLU A 20 -9.56 -4.71 0.76
CA GLU A 20 -8.63 -5.69 0.20
C GLU A 20 -8.05 -5.20 -1.14
N LEU A 21 -8.90 -4.64 -2.00
CA LEU A 21 -8.46 -4.05 -3.28
C LEU A 21 -7.53 -2.86 -3.08
N ALA A 22 -7.70 -2.09 -2.00
CA ALA A 22 -6.79 -1.00 -1.66
C ALA A 22 -5.39 -1.53 -1.33
N ILE A 23 -5.29 -2.59 -0.51
CA ILE A 23 -4.01 -3.22 -0.17
C ILE A 23 -3.35 -3.80 -1.42
N VAL A 24 -4.09 -4.57 -2.22
CA VAL A 24 -3.59 -5.19 -3.46
C VAL A 24 -3.06 -4.15 -4.46
N LYS A 25 -3.67 -2.96 -4.53
CA LYS A 25 -3.24 -1.88 -5.42
C LYS A 25 -2.00 -1.12 -4.92
N LEU A 26 -1.87 -0.93 -3.61
CA LEU A 26 -0.71 -0.23 -3.05
C LEU A 26 0.55 -1.09 -3.04
N ARG A 27 0.38 -2.40 -2.90
CA ARG A 27 1.46 -3.38 -2.85
C ARG A 27 2.51 -3.19 -3.97
N PRO A 28 2.17 -3.22 -5.27
CA PRO A 28 3.19 -3.11 -6.33
C PRO A 28 3.91 -1.75 -6.32
N ILE A 29 3.28 -0.69 -5.80
CA ILE A 29 3.95 0.60 -5.62
C ILE A 29 4.96 0.51 -4.47
N ALA A 30 4.58 -0.11 -3.36
CA ALA A 30 5.45 -0.27 -2.21
C ALA A 30 6.67 -1.16 -2.51
N GLU A 31 6.47 -2.23 -3.28
CA GLU A 31 7.54 -3.10 -3.78
C GLU A 31 8.48 -2.31 -4.71
N SER A 32 7.94 -1.64 -5.74
CA SER A 32 8.74 -0.80 -6.65
C SER A 32 9.56 0.27 -5.92
N VAL A 33 9.01 0.91 -4.88
CA VAL A 33 9.74 1.91 -4.09
C VAL A 33 10.87 1.28 -3.27
N ALA A 34 10.64 0.09 -2.71
CA ALA A 34 11.68 -0.64 -1.98
C ALA A 34 12.79 -1.12 -2.91
N ASP A 35 12.43 -1.61 -4.10
CA ASP A 35 13.38 -2.06 -5.12
C ASP A 35 14.25 -0.91 -5.67
N GLU A 36 13.66 0.28 -5.84
CA GLU A 36 14.36 1.50 -6.28
C GLU A 36 15.11 2.21 -5.14
N TRP A 37 15.04 1.69 -3.90
CA TRP A 37 15.59 2.39 -2.74
C TRP A 37 17.10 2.24 -2.65
N ASP A 38 17.80 3.24 -3.17
CA ASP A 38 19.22 3.47 -2.91
C ASP A 38 19.38 4.26 -1.60
N THR A 39 20.20 3.78 -0.67
CA THR A 39 20.45 4.46 0.61
C THR A 39 21.13 5.82 0.44
N ASP A 40 21.89 6.02 -0.64
CA ASP A 40 22.60 7.27 -0.90
C ASP A 40 21.70 8.29 -1.63
N ASN A 41 20.77 7.80 -2.45
CA ASN A 41 19.84 8.64 -3.21
C ASN A 41 18.43 8.02 -3.32
N PRO A 42 17.68 7.94 -2.22
CA PRO A 42 16.38 7.29 -2.22
C PRO A 42 15.31 8.14 -2.93
N PRO A 43 14.28 7.51 -3.50
CA PRO A 43 13.16 8.22 -4.14
C PRO A 43 12.60 9.36 -3.27
N GLU A 44 12.30 10.48 -3.90
CA GLU A 44 11.71 11.62 -3.20
C GLU A 44 10.27 11.30 -2.77
N PRO A 45 9.86 11.68 -1.54
CA PRO A 45 8.50 11.41 -1.06
C PRO A 45 7.40 11.93 -2.01
N GLY A 46 7.66 13.04 -2.69
CA GLY A 46 6.74 13.60 -3.70
C GLY A 46 6.50 12.66 -4.88
N ASP A 47 7.54 11.97 -5.36
CA ASP A 47 7.44 11.03 -6.48
C ASP A 47 6.66 9.78 -6.07
N VAL A 48 6.92 9.27 -4.86
CA VAL A 48 6.18 8.15 -4.29
C VAL A 48 4.70 8.51 -4.13
N ILE A 49 4.41 9.71 -3.62
CA ILE A 49 3.05 10.22 -3.48
C ILE A 49 2.34 10.28 -4.85
N GLN A 50 3.01 10.74 -5.91
CA GLN A 50 2.42 10.78 -7.25
C GLN A 50 2.04 9.38 -7.77
N ARG A 51 2.86 8.35 -7.50
CA ARG A 51 2.53 6.95 -7.85
C ARG A 51 1.26 6.49 -7.14
N VAL A 52 1.13 6.81 -5.87
CA VAL A 52 -0.05 6.49 -5.04
C VAL A 52 -1.30 7.23 -5.53
N VAL A 53 -1.20 8.51 -5.90
CA VAL A 53 -2.31 9.26 -6.50
C VAL A 53 -2.75 8.65 -7.83
N LYS A 54 -1.81 8.27 -8.70
CA LYS A 54 -2.10 7.63 -9.99
C LYS A 54 -2.84 6.30 -9.83
N ALA A 55 -2.63 5.58 -8.72
CA ALA A 55 -3.39 4.37 -8.38
C ALA A 55 -4.80 4.62 -7.81
N GLY A 56 -5.21 5.90 -7.69
CA GLY A 56 -6.56 6.30 -7.30
C GLY A 56 -6.76 6.50 -5.79
N PHE A 57 -5.67 6.64 -5.04
CA PHE A 57 -5.72 6.91 -3.60
C PHE A 57 -5.82 8.40 -3.29
N ARG A 58 -6.45 8.70 -2.15
CA ARG A 58 -6.70 10.09 -1.72
C ARG A 58 -5.60 10.61 -0.80
N LEU A 59 -5.52 11.93 -0.74
CA LEU A 59 -4.44 12.72 -0.12
C LEU A 59 -4.35 12.60 1.41
N ASN A 60 -5.39 12.09 2.10
CA ASN A 60 -5.52 12.22 3.56
C ASN A 60 -4.46 11.44 4.36
N THR A 61 -3.69 10.55 3.74
CA THR A 61 -2.63 9.76 4.40
C THR A 61 -1.21 10.03 3.92
N PHE A 62 -0.99 11.04 3.06
CA PHE A 62 0.34 11.34 2.53
C PHE A 62 1.30 11.94 3.55
N THR A 63 0.82 12.64 4.57
CA THR A 63 1.68 13.11 5.66
C THR A 63 2.32 11.94 6.42
N ARG A 64 1.59 10.83 6.62
CA ARG A 64 2.11 9.63 7.28
C ARG A 64 3.13 8.92 6.40
N LEU A 65 2.83 8.76 5.11
CA LEU A 65 3.77 8.20 4.14
C LEU A 65 5.06 9.03 4.05
N SER A 66 4.94 10.35 3.88
CA SER A 66 6.08 11.27 3.80
C SER A 66 6.95 11.20 5.05
N ARG A 67 6.33 11.17 6.23
CA ARG A 67 7.05 10.97 7.50
C ARG A 67 7.79 9.63 7.52
N TYR A 68 7.10 8.52 7.20
CA TYR A 68 7.69 7.19 7.18
C TYR A 68 8.91 7.10 6.24
N LEU A 69 8.81 7.63 5.02
CA LEU A 69 9.92 7.62 4.05
C LEU A 69 11.11 8.46 4.55
N ASN A 70 10.85 9.63 5.14
CA ASN A 70 11.91 10.47 5.70
C ASN A 70 12.59 9.82 6.91
N ASP A 71 11.84 9.17 7.79
CA ASP A 71 12.39 8.48 8.95
C ASP A 71 13.22 7.25 8.51
N THR A 72 12.74 6.53 7.48
CA THR A 72 13.45 5.40 6.86
C THR A 72 14.76 5.85 6.21
N ARG A 73 14.73 6.97 5.48
CA ARG A 73 15.91 7.64 4.90
C ARG A 73 16.92 8.01 5.98
N ARG A 74 16.48 8.68 7.05
CA ARG A 74 17.34 9.09 8.18
C ARG A 74 17.96 7.89 8.90
N ALA A 75 17.26 6.77 8.95
CA ALA A 75 17.75 5.54 9.55
C ALA A 75 18.72 4.77 8.63
N GLY A 76 18.92 5.19 7.38
CA GLY A 76 19.74 4.46 6.40
C GLY A 76 19.18 3.07 6.08
N LYS A 77 17.86 2.90 6.13
CA LYS A 77 17.18 1.62 5.92
C LYS A 77 16.41 1.62 4.61
N VAL A 78 16.18 0.43 4.07
CA VAL A 78 15.22 0.20 2.97
C VAL A 78 13.80 0.15 3.57
N PRO A 79 12.80 0.81 2.97
CA PRO A 79 11.42 0.75 3.43
C PRO A 79 10.87 -0.65 3.23
N TYR A 80 10.23 -1.19 4.27
CA TYR A 80 9.46 -2.42 4.13
C TYR A 80 8.13 -2.11 3.41
N PRO A 81 7.77 -2.87 2.35
CA PRO A 81 6.54 -2.64 1.61
C PRO A 81 5.30 -2.62 2.50
N ASN A 82 5.20 -3.56 3.45
CA ASN A 82 4.06 -3.69 4.35
C ASN A 82 3.91 -2.47 5.28
N THR A 83 5.01 -1.98 5.85
CA THR A 83 5.00 -0.78 6.70
C THR A 83 4.65 0.47 5.90
N MET A 84 5.06 0.55 4.63
CA MET A 84 4.65 1.63 3.73
C MET A 84 3.14 1.60 3.46
N VAL A 85 2.58 0.41 3.20
CA VAL A 85 1.13 0.22 3.03
C VAL A 85 0.38 0.62 4.31
N LEU A 86 0.88 0.24 5.50
CA LEU A 86 0.30 0.63 6.78
C LEU A 86 0.37 2.14 7.06
N ALA A 87 1.44 2.81 6.62
CA ALA A 87 1.53 4.26 6.71
C ALA A 87 0.42 4.95 5.89
N LEU A 88 0.02 4.35 4.76
CA LEU A 88 -1.07 4.83 3.91
C LEU A 88 -2.45 4.37 4.35
N LEU A 89 -2.57 3.15 4.89
CA LEU A 89 -3.82 2.49 5.27
C LEU A 89 -3.73 1.97 6.71
N PRO A 90 -3.80 2.84 7.73
CA PRO A 90 -3.63 2.44 9.12
C PRO A 90 -4.69 1.42 9.61
N TRP A 91 -5.88 1.46 9.00
CA TRP A 91 -6.94 0.49 9.28
C TRP A 91 -6.60 -0.93 8.81
N ALA A 92 -5.58 -1.09 7.97
CA ALA A 92 -5.12 -2.40 7.48
C ALA A 92 -4.34 -3.19 8.54
N GLU A 93 -4.01 -2.59 9.70
CA GLU A 93 -3.44 -3.30 10.86
C GLU A 93 -4.43 -4.31 11.49
N HIS A 94 -5.71 -4.25 11.12
CA HIS A 94 -6.73 -5.16 11.62
C HIS A 94 -6.44 -6.62 11.19
N ASP A 95 -6.59 -7.59 12.11
CA ASP A 95 -6.20 -9.00 11.92
C ASP A 95 -6.68 -9.64 10.62
N ARG A 96 -7.90 -9.30 10.20
CA ARG A 96 -8.49 -9.69 8.91
C ARG A 96 -7.61 -9.40 7.68
N TYR A 97 -6.83 -8.33 7.69
CA TYR A 97 -6.04 -7.88 6.55
C TYR A 97 -4.55 -8.21 6.69
N LEU A 98 -4.10 -8.64 7.88
CA LEU A 98 -2.71 -9.06 8.12
C LEU A 98 -2.22 -10.15 7.15
N PRO A 99 -3.03 -11.14 6.71
CA PRO A 99 -2.59 -12.08 5.68
C PRO A 99 -2.22 -11.41 4.35
N LEU A 100 -2.87 -10.28 4.02
CA LEU A 100 -2.57 -9.45 2.86
C LEU A 100 -1.40 -8.47 3.11
N LEU A 101 -0.73 -8.55 4.25
CA LEU A 101 0.40 -7.70 4.61
C LEU A 101 1.60 -8.52 5.09
N ARG A 102 1.53 -9.86 5.06
CA ARG A 102 2.60 -10.76 5.55
C ARG A 102 3.29 -11.53 4.44
N TRP A 103 3.18 -11.06 3.20
CA TRP A 103 3.59 -11.79 2.00
C TRP A 103 5.08 -12.13 1.88
N ASP A 104 5.96 -11.53 2.69
CA ASP A 104 7.42 -11.75 2.65
C ASP A 104 8.00 -12.36 3.93
N LEU A 105 7.17 -12.88 4.84
CA LEU A 105 7.73 -13.68 5.93
C LEU A 105 8.05 -15.07 5.37
N PRO A 106 9.29 -15.57 5.49
CA PRO A 106 9.58 -16.96 5.16
C PRO A 106 8.61 -17.84 5.96
N ASP A 107 8.08 -18.89 5.32
CA ASP A 107 7.30 -19.88 6.04
C ASP A 107 8.08 -20.29 7.29
N PRO A 108 7.45 -20.32 8.49
CA PRO A 108 8.12 -20.84 9.67
C PRO A 108 8.60 -22.26 9.32
N ALA A 109 9.90 -22.51 9.52
CA ALA A 109 10.49 -23.81 9.25
C ALA A 109 9.66 -24.91 9.96
N PRO A 110 9.46 -26.07 9.32
CA PRO A 110 8.60 -27.15 9.82
C PRO A 110 9.05 -27.71 11.17
#